data_AF-A0A944E9Y2-F1
#
_entry.id   AF-A0A944E9Y2-F1
#
_cell.length_a   1.000
_cell.length_b   1.000
_cell.length_c   1.000
_cell.angle_alpha   90.00
_cell.angle_beta   90.00
_cell.angle_gamma   90.00
#
_symmetry.space_group_name_H-M   'P 1'
#
loop_
_entity.id
_entity.type
_entity.pdbx_description
1 polymer ?
#
loop_
_entity_poly.entity_id
_entity_poly.type
_entity_poly.pdbx_seq_one_letter_code
_entity_poly.pdbx_strand_id
1 'polypeptide(L)' 'MQATGDSQRSVAEVLGITQTQVSRRQSGATSWSLRDADVLASHYGIGVLDLLSGPTRACEVLPEDRRRGTRPVPKGAVR' A
#
# COMPACT_ATOMS: atom_id res chain seq x y z
N MET A 1 -2.61 0.41 2.30
CA MET A 1 -3.77 -0.35 2.82
C MET A 1 -5.08 0.33 2.51
N GLN A 2 -5.34 1.53 3.02
CA GLN A 2 -6.63 2.19 2.77
C GLN A 2 -6.81 2.54 1.29
N ALA A 3 -5.79 3.14 0.65
CA ALA A 3 -5.83 3.49 -0.76
C ALA A 3 -5.84 2.29 -1.72
N THR A 4 -5.26 1.13 -1.33
CA THR A 4 -5.05 0.01 -2.26
C THR A 4 -5.86 -1.26 -1.97
N GLY A 5 -6.33 -1.45 -0.74
CA GLY A 5 -6.89 -2.74 -0.31
C GLY A 5 -5.89 -3.62 0.46
N ASP A 6 -4.59 -3.43 0.26
CA ASP A 6 -3.53 -4.27 0.83
C ASP A 6 -3.61 -4.42 2.35
N SER A 7 -3.13 -5.56 2.85
CA SER A 7 -2.96 -5.85 4.27
C SER A 7 -1.49 -5.79 4.68
N GLN A 8 -1.18 -5.70 5.99
CA GLN A 8 0.23 -5.75 6.43
C GLN A 8 0.89 -7.08 6.05
N ARG A 9 0.11 -8.14 5.92
CA ARG A 9 0.58 -9.47 5.54
C ARG A 9 0.98 -9.51 4.06
N SER A 10 0.17 -8.95 3.15
CA SER A 10 0.54 -8.88 1.72
C SER A 10 1.75 -7.99 1.48
N VAL A 11 1.86 -6.86 2.20
CA VAL A 11 3.06 -6.00 2.16
C VAL A 11 4.30 -6.75 2.67
N ALA A 12 4.14 -7.58 3.70
CA ALA A 12 5.23 -8.38 4.25
C ALA A 12 5.73 -9.44 3.26
N GLU A 13 4.81 -10.10 2.54
CA GLU A 13 5.12 -11.06 1.47
C GLU A 13 5.93 -10.41 0.34
N VAL A 14 5.51 -9.22 -0.12
CA VAL A 14 6.23 -8.43 -1.14
C VAL A 14 7.66 -8.09 -0.72
N LEU A 15 7.87 -7.79 0.56
CA LEU A 15 9.15 -7.40 1.12
C LEU A 15 10.01 -8.59 1.59
N GLY A 16 9.46 -9.80 1.63
CA GLY A 16 10.15 -10.97 2.21
C GLY A 16 10.43 -10.84 3.71
N ILE A 17 9.58 -10.12 4.45
CA ILE A 17 9.71 -9.92 5.90
C ILE A 17 8.45 -10.38 6.63
N THR A 18 8.44 -10.30 7.95
CA THR A 18 7.26 -10.64 8.76
C THR A 18 6.27 -9.48 8.85
N GLN A 19 4.98 -9.78 9.07
CA GLN A 19 3.95 -8.77 9.32
C GLN A 19 4.26 -7.92 10.57
N THR A 20 4.88 -8.49 11.60
CA THR A 20 5.34 -7.73 12.78
C THR A 20 6.40 -6.70 12.41
N GLN A 21 7.35 -7.05 11.53
CA GLN A 21 8.36 -6.12 11.04
C GLN A 21 7.76 -5.00 10.18
N VAL A 22 6.70 -5.26 9.40
CA VAL A 22 5.94 -4.22 8.69
C VAL A 22 5.23 -3.30 9.69
N SER A 23 4.55 -3.87 10.70
CA SER A 23 3.82 -3.11 11.71
C SER A 23 4.71 -2.12 12.45
N ARG A 24 5.89 -2.55 12.91
CA ARG A 24 6.87 -1.67 13.58
C ARG A 24 7.34 -0.53 12.68
N ARG A 25 7.53 -0.77 11.38
CA ARG A 25 7.92 0.30 10.44
C ARG A 25 6.79 1.29 10.18
N GLN A 26 5.54 0.81 10.12
CA GLN A 26 4.38 1.68 9.94
C GLN A 26 4.09 2.54 11.17
N SER A 27 4.38 2.05 12.37
CA SER A 27 4.27 2.83 13.61
C SER A 27 5.46 3.77 13.84
N GLY A 28 6.44 3.81 12.92
CA GLY A 28 7.65 4.60 13.06
C GLY A 28 8.66 4.07 14.09
N ALA A 29 8.43 2.89 14.66
CA ALA A 29 9.36 2.28 15.63
C ALA A 29 10.64 1.72 14.96
N THR A 30 10.63 1.58 13.64
CA THR A 30 11.79 1.15 12.85
C THR A 30 11.77 1.88 11.52
N SER A 31 12.92 2.31 11.02
CA SER A 31 13.02 2.98 9.72
C SER A 31 12.78 2.01 8.55
N TRP A 32 12.33 2.58 7.44
CA TRP A 32 12.31 1.90 6.15
C TRP A 32 13.71 1.98 5.51
N SER A 33 14.19 0.87 4.94
CA SER A 33 15.38 0.94 4.09
C SER A 33 15.00 1.52 2.72
N LEU A 34 15.97 2.10 2.01
CA LEU A 34 15.75 2.55 0.63
C LEU A 34 15.40 1.38 -0.31
N ARG A 35 15.91 0.18 -0.03
CA ARG A 35 15.55 -1.03 -0.78
C ARG A 35 14.08 -1.39 -0.57
N ASP A 36 13.58 -1.32 0.67
CA ASP A 36 12.17 -1.58 0.94
C ASP A 36 11.28 -0.55 0.23
N ALA A 37 11.69 0.72 0.19
CA ALA A 37 10.96 1.76 -0.53
C ALA A 37 10.90 1.50 -2.04
N ASP A 38 12.00 1.08 -2.65
CA ASP A 38 12.08 0.72 -4.07
C ASP A 38 11.18 -0.48 -4.43
N VAL A 39 11.19 -1.52 -3.60
CA VAL A 39 10.32 -2.69 -3.76
C VAL A 39 8.83 -2.31 -3.62
N LEU A 40 8.49 -1.47 -2.64
CA LEU A 40 7.11 -0.99 -2.47
C LEU A 40 6.65 -0.11 -3.63
N ALA A 41 7.49 0.79 -4.12
CA ALA A 41 7.17 1.64 -5.26
C ALA A 41 6.87 0.79 -6.50
N SER A 42 7.72 -0.21 -6.77
CA SER A 42 7.54 -1.18 -7.84
C SER A 42 6.23 -1.98 -7.66
N HIS A 43 5.94 -2.45 -6.44
CA HIS A 43 4.70 -3.18 -6.14
C HIS A 43 3.44 -2.34 -6.39
N TYR A 44 3.47 -1.05 -6.06
CA TYR A 44 2.35 -0.14 -6.30
C TYR A 44 2.30 0.43 -7.72
N GLY A 45 3.32 0.20 -8.54
CA GLY A 45 3.41 0.72 -9.90
C GLY A 45 3.62 2.24 -9.96
N ILE A 46 4.31 2.81 -8.96
CA ILE A 46 4.60 4.25 -8.87
C ILE A 46 6.12 4.50 -8.78
N GLY A 47 6.55 5.74 -9.01
CA GLY A 47 7.95 6.13 -8.80
C GLY A 47 8.34 6.13 -7.32
N VAL A 48 9.56 5.72 -7.00
CA VAL A 48 10.06 5.73 -5.60
C VAL A 48 10.09 7.15 -5.00
N LEU A 49 10.36 8.18 -5.81
CA LEU A 49 10.31 9.56 -5.36
C LEU A 49 8.87 10.02 -5.09
N ASP A 50 7.88 9.56 -5.85
CA ASP A 50 6.47 9.83 -5.56
C ASP A 50 6.02 9.18 -4.25
N LEU A 51 6.52 7.95 -3.97
CA LEU A 51 6.29 7.26 -2.71
C LEU A 51 6.91 8.03 -1.52
N LEU A 52 8.15 8.49 -1.66
CA LEU A 52 8.88 9.21 -0.61
C LEU A 52 8.43 10.66 -0.43
N SER A 53 7.77 11.25 -1.43
CA SER A 53 7.16 12.58 -1.34
C SER A 53 5.96 12.62 -0.38
N GLY A 54 5.49 11.45 0.07
CA GLY A 54 4.47 11.31 1.10
C GLY A 54 3.15 10.74 0.60
N PRO A 55 2.21 10.47 1.52
CA PRO A 55 1.00 9.70 1.22
C PRO A 55 0.07 10.40 0.23
N THR A 56 -0.02 11.74 0.24
CA THR A 56 -0.84 12.49 -0.71
C THR A 56 -0.37 12.27 -2.14
N ARG A 57 0.92 12.52 -2.41
CA ARG A 57 1.50 12.36 -3.74
C ARG A 57 1.41 10.91 -4.22
N ALA A 58 1.76 9.95 -3.35
CA ALA A 58 1.67 8.53 -3.68
C ALA A 58 0.26 8.09 -4.08
N CYS A 59 -0.80 8.65 -3.46
CA CYS A 59 -2.19 8.34 -3.81
C CYS A 59 -2.63 8.98 -5.13
N GLU A 60 -2.17 10.19 -5.44
CA GLU A 60 -2.49 10.88 -6.69
C GLU A 60 -1.97 10.11 -7.92
N VAL A 61 -0.76 9.59 -7.84
CA VAL A 61 -0.12 8.84 -8.95
C VAL A 61 -0.44 7.34 -8.94
N LEU A 62 -1.19 6.85 -7.95
CA LEU A 62 -1.54 5.44 -7.84
C LEU A 62 -2.40 5.00 -9.04
N PRO A 63 -2.03 3.93 -9.76
CA PRO A 63 -2.82 3.39 -10.86
C PRO A 63 -4.26 3.04 -10.45
N GLU A 64 -5.23 3.24 -11.35
CA GLU A 64 -6.65 3.10 -11.04
C GLU A 64 -7.05 1.67 -10.63
N ASP A 65 -6.46 0.66 -11.26
CA ASP A 65 -6.63 -0.76 -10.94
C ASP A 65 -6.08 -1.14 -9.56
N ARG A 66 -5.13 -0.35 -9.04
CA ARG A 66 -4.57 -0.49 -7.70
C ARG A 66 -5.32 0.29 -6.64
N ARG A 67 -6.20 1.22 -7.02
CA ARG A 67 -7.03 1.92 -6.04
C ARG A 67 -8.04 0.94 -5.48
N ARG A 68 -8.25 0.96 -4.16
CA ARG A 68 -9.30 0.21 -3.49
C ARG A 68 -10.61 0.59 -4.19
N GLY A 69 -11.12 -0.31 -5.02
CA GLY A 69 -12.37 -0.07 -5.72
C GLY A 69 -13.46 0.24 -4.71
N THR A 70 -14.12 1.38 -4.88
CA THR A 70 -15.48 1.58 -4.37
C THR A 70 -16.35 0.56 -5.10
N ARG A 71 -16.31 -0.71 -4.69
CA ARG A 71 -17.24 -1.71 -5.18
C ARG A 71 -18.62 -1.17 -4.78
N PRO A 72 -19.51 -0.81 -5.72
CA PRO A 72 -20.86 -0.46 -5.32
C PRO A 72 -21.42 -1.70 -4.64
N VAL A 73 -21.74 -1.60 -3.36
CA VAL A 73 -22.56 -2.61 -2.69
C VAL A 73 -23.87 -2.61 -3.48
N PRO A 74 -24.28 -3.71 -4.16
CA PRO A 74 -25.60 -3.76 -4.74
C PRO A 74 -26.59 -3.58 -3.60
N LYS A 75 -27.24 -2.41 -3.56
CA LYS A 75 -28.32 -2.10 -2.63
C LYS A 75 -29.40 -3.15 -2.89
N GLY A 76 -29.75 -3.90 -1.84
CA GLY A 76 -30.38 -5.21 -1.93
C GLY A 76 -31.51 -5.34 -2.95
N ALA A 77 -31.46 -6.42 -3.72
CA ALA A 77 -32.66 -7.06 -4.24
C ALA A 77 -33.38 -7.67 -3.04
N VAL A 78 -34.25 -6.87 -2.41
CA VAL A 78 -35.26 -7.37 -1.47
C VAL A 78 -36.27 -8.13 -2.32
N ARG A 79 -36.41 -9.42 -2.04
CA ARG A 79 -37.45 -10.30 -2.60
C ARG A 79 -38.82 -9.96 -2.05
#